data_AF-A0A8T0L7P1-F1
#
_entry.id   AF-A0A8T0L7P1-F1
#
_cell.length_a   1.000
_cell.length_b   1.000
_cell.length_c   1.000
_cell.angle_alpha   90.00
_cell.angle_beta   90.00
_cell.angle_gamma   90.00
#
_symmetry.space_group_name_H-M   'P 1'
#
loop_
_entity.id
_entity.type
_entity.pdbx_description
1 polymer ?
#
loop_
_entity_poly.entity_id
_entity_poly.type
_entity_poly.pdbx_seq_one_letter_code
_entity_poly.pdbx_strand_id
1 'polypeptide(L)'
;MLSVDHLNMPVMFLIQPRTLILSRGVLIVGYAQFGLGHEALNLFRMMRNLGVQPNEVTYLGVLSACSHIGLVEEGLHLYKTMEVELGIAPTREHVSCMVDLLARAGCLYEAENFIKKTGFDPDITTWKTLLASCKTHGNFEIGKEAAENILKLDPCNSAALVLLSNINASAGNWKEVARLRHLMKQMGVQKVPGQSWIEFKDQIHVFFSEDSSHPESGKIYTVLEDLWLQMLDHGYDPCQSEKMLLITSELEKHGF
;
A
#
# COMPACT_ATOMS: atom_id res chain seq x y z
N MET A 1 -29.13 30.12 -43.85
CA MET A 1 -29.68 29.74 -42.54
C MET A 1 -28.98 28.44 -42.17
N LEU A 2 -28.02 28.51 -41.25
CA LEU A 2 -27.13 27.43 -40.83
C LEU A 2 -27.77 26.56 -39.74
N SER A 3 -27.15 25.39 -39.50
CA SER A 3 -27.40 24.39 -38.44
C SER A 3 -28.35 23.28 -38.90
N VAL A 4 -27.97 22.01 -38.92
CA VAL A 4 -27.33 21.20 -37.86
C VAL A 4 -26.37 20.20 -38.51
N ASP A 5 -25.41 19.66 -37.74
CA ASP A 5 -24.56 18.47 -38.03
C ASP A 5 -23.05 18.76 -38.17
N HIS A 6 -22.37 19.19 -37.10
CA HIS A 6 -20.90 18.98 -36.99
C HIS A 6 -20.30 19.22 -35.59
N LEU A 7 -20.81 18.56 -34.56
CA LEU A 7 -20.17 18.55 -33.24
C LEU A 7 -20.23 17.16 -32.59
N ASN A 8 -19.54 16.17 -33.20
CA ASN A 8 -19.10 14.96 -32.47
C ASN A 8 -18.02 14.16 -33.23
N MET A 9 -16.90 14.79 -33.57
CA MET A 9 -15.71 14.05 -34.01
C MET A 9 -14.65 14.12 -32.90
N PRO A 10 -14.28 12.98 -32.29
CA PRO A 10 -13.29 12.99 -31.22
C PRO A 10 -11.93 13.42 -31.77
N VAL A 11 -11.22 14.21 -30.97
CA VAL A 11 -9.89 14.83 -31.19
C VAL A 11 -8.79 13.83 -31.60
N MET A 12 -9.11 12.54 -31.67
CA MET A 12 -8.25 11.41 -32.03
C MET A 12 -7.77 11.42 -33.50
N PHE A 13 -8.38 12.21 -34.38
CA PHE A 13 -8.06 12.22 -35.82
C PHE A 13 -7.01 13.25 -36.30
N LEU A 14 -6.49 14.12 -35.43
CA LEU A 14 -5.63 15.25 -35.86
C LEU A 14 -4.11 15.07 -35.69
N ILE A 15 -3.62 13.91 -35.23
CA ILE A 15 -2.16 13.73 -35.04
C ILE A 15 -1.53 13.07 -36.27
N GLN A 16 -0.76 13.87 -37.02
CA GLN A 16 -0.05 13.48 -38.25
C GLN A 16 0.95 12.31 -38.05
N PRO A 17 1.32 11.56 -39.13
CA PRO A 17 2.03 10.28 -39.04
C PRO A 17 3.47 10.33 -38.48
N ARG A 18 4.15 11.48 -38.53
CA ARG A 18 5.56 11.61 -38.12
C ARG A 18 5.77 11.94 -36.64
N THR A 19 4.73 12.36 -35.92
CA THR A 19 4.74 12.68 -34.48
C THR A 19 4.26 11.52 -33.57
N LEU A 20 4.02 10.34 -34.16
CA LEU A 20 3.09 9.33 -33.66
C LEU A 20 3.61 8.44 -32.50
N ILE A 21 4.94 8.27 -32.36
CA ILE A 21 5.52 7.37 -31.34
C ILE A 21 5.53 8.05 -29.96
N LEU A 22 6.10 9.26 -29.89
CA LEU A 22 6.16 10.04 -28.65
C LEU A 22 4.75 10.40 -28.15
N SER A 23 3.84 10.77 -29.06
CA SER A 23 2.47 11.14 -28.65
C SER A 23 1.70 9.98 -28.05
N ARG A 24 1.86 8.75 -28.57
CA ARG A 24 1.11 7.58 -28.08
C ARG A 24 1.69 6.98 -26.82
N GLY A 25 3.02 6.90 -26.71
CA GLY A 25 3.66 6.47 -25.46
C GLY A 25 3.29 7.38 -24.28
N VAL A 26 3.29 8.70 -24.50
CA VAL A 26 2.85 9.69 -23.49
C VAL A 26 1.37 9.51 -23.14
N LEU A 27 0.50 9.27 -24.13
CA LEU A 27 -0.92 9.01 -23.85
C LEU A 27 -1.14 7.72 -23.07
N ILE A 28 -0.41 6.65 -23.36
CA ILE A 28 -0.49 5.38 -22.62
C ILE A 28 -0.10 5.60 -21.15
N VAL A 29 1.03 6.29 -20.90
CA VAL A 29 1.46 6.63 -19.53
C VAL A 29 0.43 7.52 -18.84
N GLY A 30 -0.10 8.52 -19.54
CA GLY A 30 -1.16 9.39 -19.00
C GLY A 30 -2.40 8.59 -18.60
N TYR A 31 -2.91 7.74 -19.47
CA TYR A 31 -4.06 6.88 -19.16
C TYR A 31 -3.79 5.96 -17.97
N ALA A 32 -2.59 5.36 -17.89
CA ALA A 32 -2.20 4.54 -16.75
C ALA A 32 -2.23 5.34 -15.43
N GLN A 33 -1.66 6.54 -15.41
CA GLN A 33 -1.63 7.42 -14.22
C GLN A 33 -3.01 7.85 -13.74
N PHE A 34 -3.98 8.00 -14.65
CA PHE A 34 -5.36 8.33 -14.30
C PHE A 34 -6.23 7.09 -14.00
N GLY A 35 -5.63 5.90 -13.92
CA GLY A 35 -6.34 4.65 -13.62
C GLY A 35 -7.15 4.09 -14.79
N LEU A 36 -7.00 4.65 -16.00
CA LEU A 36 -7.66 4.22 -17.23
C LEU A 36 -6.86 3.09 -17.90
N GLY A 37 -6.66 2.01 -17.15
CA GLY A 37 -5.74 0.93 -17.55
C GLY A 37 -6.18 0.15 -18.79
N HIS A 38 -7.49 -0.05 -18.98
CA HIS A 38 -8.02 -0.73 -20.17
C HIS A 38 -7.84 0.11 -21.44
N GLU A 39 -8.02 1.43 -21.33
CA GLU A 39 -7.81 2.39 -22.41
C GLU A 39 -6.34 2.45 -22.80
N ALA A 40 -5.43 2.44 -21.83
CA ALA A 40 -3.99 2.37 -22.07
C ALA A 40 -3.61 1.10 -22.86
N LEU A 41 -4.13 -0.06 -22.47
CA LEU A 41 -3.88 -1.33 -23.17
C LEU A 41 -4.50 -1.37 -24.57
N ASN A 42 -5.70 -0.79 -24.75
CA ASN A 42 -6.33 -0.69 -26.07
C ASN A 42 -5.52 0.21 -27.00
N LEU A 43 -5.00 1.34 -26.50
CA LEU A 43 -4.13 2.22 -27.27
C LEU A 43 -2.80 1.53 -27.64
N PHE A 44 -2.23 0.73 -26.72
CA PHE A 44 -1.06 -0.08 -27.00
C PHE A 44 -1.31 -1.12 -28.10
N ARG A 45 -2.43 -1.85 -28.05
CA ARG A 45 -2.81 -2.80 -29.12
C ARG A 45 -2.98 -2.10 -30.46
N MET A 46 -3.65 -0.94 -30.48
CA MET A 46 -3.80 -0.12 -31.68
C MET A 46 -2.44 0.35 -32.22
N MET A 47 -1.51 0.75 -31.34
CA MET A 47 -0.16 1.14 -31.71
C MET A 47 0.58 -0.01 -32.42
N ARG A 48 0.54 -1.22 -31.86
CA ARG A 48 1.14 -2.42 -32.46
C ARG A 48 0.49 -2.79 -33.80
N ASN A 49 -0.83 -2.75 -33.89
CA ASN A 49 -1.57 -3.07 -35.12
C ASN A 49 -1.25 -2.09 -36.28
N LEU A 50 -0.87 -0.86 -35.95
CA LEU A 50 -0.43 0.15 -36.91
C LEU A 50 1.06 0.03 -37.26
N GLY A 51 1.74 -1.01 -36.80
CA GLY A 51 3.17 -1.25 -37.05
C GLY A 51 4.10 -0.28 -36.31
N VAL A 52 3.57 0.46 -35.32
CA VAL A 52 4.37 1.39 -34.53
C VAL A 52 5.04 0.61 -33.40
N GLN A 53 6.38 0.63 -33.39
CA GLN A 53 7.15 -0.13 -32.41
C GLN A 53 7.07 0.50 -31.01
N PRO A 54 6.65 -0.24 -29.97
CA PRO A 54 6.76 0.19 -28.60
C PRO A 54 8.23 0.39 -28.19
N ASN A 55 8.47 1.32 -27.28
CA ASN A 55 9.76 1.54 -26.64
C ASN A 55 9.65 1.31 -25.12
N GLU A 56 10.76 1.52 -24.40
CA GLU A 56 10.83 1.43 -22.93
C GLU A 56 9.69 2.19 -22.21
N VAL A 57 9.44 3.45 -22.59
CA VAL A 57 8.40 4.30 -21.95
C VAL A 57 7.00 3.75 -22.22
N THR A 58 6.79 3.17 -23.40
CA THR A 58 5.51 2.53 -23.76
C THR A 58 5.27 1.32 -22.88
N TYR A 59 6.29 0.48 -22.66
CA TYR A 59 6.20 -0.68 -21.80
C TYR A 59 6.00 -0.33 -20.33
N LEU A 60 6.70 0.69 -19.83
CA LEU A 60 6.47 1.22 -18.50
C LEU A 60 5.00 1.63 -18.30
N GLY A 61 4.43 2.35 -19.28
CA GLY A 61 3.03 2.77 -19.25
C GLY A 61 2.04 1.60 -19.20
N VAL A 62 2.21 0.57 -20.04
CA VAL A 62 1.29 -0.58 -20.02
C VAL A 62 1.46 -1.47 -18.79
N LEU A 63 2.67 -1.61 -18.25
CA LEU A 63 2.90 -2.35 -17.01
C LEU A 63 2.29 -1.63 -15.81
N SER A 64 2.44 -0.30 -15.74
CA SER A 64 1.76 0.54 -14.74
C SER A 64 0.24 0.41 -14.86
N ALA A 65 -0.31 0.44 -16.09
CA ALA A 65 -1.72 0.18 -16.32
C ALA A 65 -2.14 -1.18 -15.77
N CYS A 66 -1.43 -2.27 -16.12
CA CYS A 66 -1.69 -3.61 -15.58
C CYS A 66 -1.69 -3.61 -14.05
N SER A 67 -0.72 -2.94 -13.40
CA SER A 67 -0.67 -2.82 -11.94
C SER A 67 -1.92 -2.14 -11.35
N HIS A 68 -2.40 -1.06 -11.98
CA HIS A 68 -3.57 -0.34 -11.49
C HIS A 68 -4.85 -1.15 -11.54
N ILE A 69 -5.04 -1.96 -12.59
CA ILE A 69 -6.25 -2.79 -12.79
C ILE A 69 -6.08 -4.27 -12.40
N GLY A 70 -4.93 -4.66 -11.87
CA GLY A 70 -4.67 -6.01 -11.34
C GLY A 70 -4.51 -7.12 -12.39
N LEU A 71 -4.09 -6.80 -13.61
CA LEU A 71 -3.89 -7.78 -14.68
C LEU A 71 -2.52 -8.46 -14.60
N VAL A 72 -2.37 -9.40 -13.65
CA VAL A 72 -1.10 -10.08 -13.35
C VAL A 72 -0.56 -10.85 -14.55
N GLU A 73 -1.38 -11.69 -15.19
CA GLU A 73 -0.96 -12.53 -16.31
C GLU A 73 -0.52 -11.69 -17.52
N GLU A 74 -1.30 -10.66 -17.87
CA GLU A 74 -0.97 -9.74 -18.96
C GLU A 74 0.33 -8.96 -18.65
N GLY A 75 0.52 -8.48 -17.41
CA GLY A 75 1.74 -7.78 -17.01
C GLY A 75 2.99 -8.66 -17.13
N LEU A 76 2.91 -9.92 -16.68
CA LEU A 76 4.01 -10.88 -16.82
C LEU A 76 4.30 -11.19 -18.29
N HIS A 77 3.27 -11.35 -19.11
CA HIS A 77 3.43 -11.56 -20.55
C HIS A 77 4.11 -10.36 -21.21
N LEU A 78 3.63 -9.15 -20.95
CA LEU A 78 4.19 -7.91 -21.50
C LEU A 78 5.65 -7.71 -21.09
N TYR A 79 5.98 -7.93 -19.81
CA TYR A 79 7.36 -7.83 -19.32
C TYR A 79 8.29 -8.82 -20.03
N LYS A 80 7.85 -10.07 -20.21
CA LYS A 80 8.63 -11.09 -20.92
C LYS A 80 8.78 -10.77 -22.41
N THR A 81 7.72 -10.34 -23.08
CA THR A 81 7.77 -9.95 -24.50
C THR A 81 8.69 -8.74 -24.72
N MET A 82 8.68 -7.77 -23.82
CA MET A 82 9.58 -6.61 -23.86
C MET A 82 11.05 -7.05 -23.90
N GLU A 83 11.46 -7.94 -22.99
CA GLU A 83 12.85 -8.39 -22.86
C GLU A 83 13.25 -9.38 -23.95
N VAL A 84 12.44 -10.45 -24.14
CA VAL A 84 12.83 -11.61 -24.96
C VAL A 84 12.56 -11.39 -26.44
N GLU A 85 11.42 -10.79 -26.79
CA GLU A 85 11.00 -10.67 -28.20
C GLU A 85 11.48 -9.38 -28.83
N LEU A 86 11.54 -8.28 -28.06
CA LEU A 86 11.91 -6.96 -28.58
C LEU A 86 13.31 -6.50 -28.17
N GLY A 87 13.98 -7.22 -27.28
CA GLY A 87 15.32 -6.88 -26.80
C GLY A 87 15.39 -5.57 -26.01
N ILE A 88 14.26 -5.11 -25.46
CA ILE A 88 14.20 -3.92 -24.64
C ILE A 88 14.60 -4.33 -23.22
N ALA A 89 15.78 -3.87 -22.79
CA ALA A 89 16.29 -4.18 -21.46
C ALA A 89 15.38 -3.58 -20.37
N PRO A 90 14.96 -4.37 -19.36
CA PRO A 90 14.18 -3.85 -18.25
C PRO A 90 14.93 -2.75 -17.49
N THR A 91 14.21 -1.73 -17.05
CA THR A 91 14.72 -0.71 -16.13
C THR A 91 14.22 -0.94 -14.71
N ARG A 92 14.76 -0.20 -13.74
CA ARG A 92 14.30 -0.24 -12.34
C ARG A 92 12.80 0.07 -12.23
N GLU A 93 12.30 0.99 -13.02
CA GLU A 93 10.89 1.40 -13.04
C GLU A 93 9.99 0.27 -13.54
N HIS A 94 10.43 -0.49 -14.55
CA HIS A 94 9.70 -1.68 -15.01
C HIS A 94 9.61 -2.73 -13.91
N VAL A 95 10.72 -2.98 -13.20
CA VAL A 95 10.75 -3.92 -12.08
C VAL A 95 9.84 -3.46 -10.95
N SER A 96 9.87 -2.17 -10.60
CA SER A 96 8.99 -1.59 -9.58
C SER A 96 7.51 -1.76 -9.92
N CYS A 97 7.12 -1.54 -11.19
CA CYS A 97 5.75 -1.79 -11.64
C CYS A 97 5.33 -3.26 -11.52
N MET A 98 6.23 -4.20 -11.82
CA MET A 98 5.95 -5.63 -11.67
C MET A 98 5.81 -6.04 -10.21
N VAL A 99 6.64 -5.51 -9.32
CA VAL A 99 6.51 -5.73 -7.87
C VAL A 99 5.20 -5.16 -7.37
N ASP A 100 4.83 -3.94 -7.76
CA ASP A 100 3.55 -3.32 -7.40
C ASP A 100 2.36 -4.16 -7.86
N LEU A 101 2.37 -4.63 -9.10
CA LEU A 101 1.33 -5.49 -9.66
C LEU A 101 1.17 -6.79 -8.86
N LEU A 102 2.27 -7.51 -8.63
CA LEU A 102 2.25 -8.77 -7.89
C LEU A 102 1.85 -8.57 -6.43
N ALA A 103 2.40 -7.54 -5.78
CA ALA A 103 2.13 -7.25 -4.38
C ALA A 103 0.67 -6.87 -4.15
N ARG A 104 0.08 -6.02 -5.00
CA ARG A 104 -1.33 -5.61 -4.89
C ARG A 104 -2.31 -6.73 -5.22
N ALA A 105 -1.90 -7.70 -6.02
CA ALA A 105 -2.67 -8.91 -6.29
C ALA A 105 -2.57 -9.97 -5.16
N GLY A 106 -1.74 -9.75 -4.14
CA GLY A 106 -1.50 -10.70 -3.06
C GLY A 106 -0.47 -11.80 -3.38
N CYS A 107 0.16 -11.75 -4.55
CA CYS A 107 1.23 -12.65 -4.99
C CYS A 107 2.58 -12.25 -4.34
N LEU A 108 2.64 -12.24 -3.01
CA LEU A 108 3.77 -11.67 -2.26
C LEU A 108 5.06 -12.47 -2.41
N TYR A 109 4.99 -13.79 -2.44
CA TYR A 109 6.16 -14.64 -2.66
C TYR A 109 6.71 -14.48 -4.07
N GLU A 110 5.83 -14.34 -5.07
CA GLU A 110 6.23 -14.04 -6.43
C GLU A 110 6.87 -12.66 -6.53
N ALA A 111 6.33 -11.64 -5.85
CA ALA A 111 6.90 -10.29 -5.81
C ALA A 111 8.30 -10.28 -5.20
N GLU A 112 8.50 -10.98 -4.07
CA GLU A 112 9.82 -11.10 -3.42
C GLU A 112 10.82 -11.86 -4.30
N ASN A 113 10.39 -12.97 -4.90
CA ASN A 113 11.23 -13.74 -5.82
C ASN A 113 11.60 -12.92 -7.07
N PHE A 114 10.68 -12.07 -7.55
CA PHE A 114 10.92 -11.17 -8.66
C PHE A 114 12.03 -10.16 -8.33
N ILE A 115 11.97 -9.53 -7.14
CA ILE A 115 13.04 -8.69 -6.63
C ILE A 115 14.39 -9.44 -6.64
N LYS A 116 14.43 -10.64 -6.05
CA LYS A 116 15.66 -11.43 -5.91
C LYS A 116 16.26 -11.86 -7.25
N LYS A 117 15.43 -12.12 -8.27
CA LYS A 117 15.86 -12.61 -9.59
C LYS A 117 16.33 -11.52 -10.55
N THR A 118 15.78 -10.31 -10.44
CA THR A 118 16.03 -9.25 -11.42
C THR A 118 17.43 -8.62 -11.27
N GLY A 119 18.07 -8.78 -10.11
CA GLY A 119 19.41 -8.23 -9.85
C GLY A 119 19.44 -6.71 -9.71
N PHE A 120 18.29 -6.04 -9.72
CA PHE A 120 18.17 -4.61 -9.42
C PHE A 120 18.02 -4.42 -7.91
N ASP A 121 18.79 -3.50 -7.35
CA ASP A 121 18.57 -3.02 -5.98
C ASP A 121 17.23 -2.27 -5.91
N PRO A 122 16.23 -2.78 -5.16
CA PRO A 122 14.94 -2.12 -5.06
C PRO A 122 15.07 -0.83 -4.27
N ASP A 123 14.35 0.19 -4.72
CA ASP A 123 14.30 1.46 -4.02
C ASP A 123 13.36 1.40 -2.80
N ILE A 124 13.38 2.46 -1.99
CA ILE A 124 12.51 2.59 -0.81
C ILE A 124 11.03 2.46 -1.21
N THR A 125 10.64 2.98 -2.37
CA THR A 125 9.25 2.94 -2.87
C THR A 125 8.79 1.50 -3.08
N THR A 126 9.61 0.68 -3.76
CA THR A 126 9.31 -0.73 -4.04
C THR A 126 9.14 -1.53 -2.75
N TRP A 127 10.02 -1.32 -1.76
CA TRP A 127 9.88 -1.96 -0.45
C TRP A 127 8.65 -1.47 0.31
N LYS A 128 8.31 -0.17 0.25
CA LYS A 128 7.09 0.38 0.87
C LYS A 128 5.84 -0.22 0.28
N THR A 129 5.80 -0.43 -1.04
CA THR A 129 4.70 -1.12 -1.71
C THR A 129 4.54 -2.54 -1.20
N LEU A 130 5.63 -3.31 -1.17
CA LEU A 130 5.60 -4.69 -0.66
C LEU A 130 5.16 -4.74 0.82
N LEU A 131 5.66 -3.81 1.64
CA LEU A 131 5.28 -3.64 3.04
C LEU A 131 3.77 -3.40 3.23
N ALA A 132 3.21 -2.48 2.44
CA ALA A 132 1.79 -2.13 2.51
C ALA A 132 0.90 -3.31 2.09
N SER A 133 1.30 -4.05 1.05
CA SER A 133 0.61 -5.26 0.63
C SER A 133 0.72 -6.38 1.66
N CYS A 134 1.87 -6.57 2.31
CA CYS A 134 2.02 -7.53 3.40
C CYS A 134 1.07 -7.26 4.56
N LYS A 135 0.87 -5.98 4.92
CA LYS A 135 -0.14 -5.58 5.92
C LYS A 135 -1.56 -5.93 5.48
N THR A 136 -1.86 -5.79 4.19
CA THR A 136 -3.21 -6.02 3.63
C THR A 136 -3.52 -7.52 3.51
N HIS A 137 -2.54 -8.34 3.13
CA HIS A 137 -2.70 -9.77 2.88
C HIS A 137 -2.23 -10.67 4.04
N GLY A 138 -1.71 -10.08 5.13
CA GLY A 138 -1.37 -10.81 6.37
C GLY A 138 -0.05 -11.58 6.34
N ASN A 139 0.85 -11.34 5.39
CA ASN A 139 2.15 -12.00 5.34
C ASN A 139 3.21 -11.19 6.10
N PHE A 140 3.34 -11.47 7.40
CA PHE A 140 4.26 -10.74 8.28
C PHE A 140 5.74 -11.10 8.07
N GLU A 141 6.05 -12.25 7.48
CA GLU A 141 7.44 -12.66 7.21
C GLU A 141 8.07 -11.78 6.14
N ILE A 142 7.44 -11.69 4.97
CA ILE A 142 7.87 -10.81 3.87
C ILE A 142 7.76 -9.34 4.32
N GLY A 143 6.73 -9.01 5.10
CA GLY A 143 6.56 -7.66 5.66
C GLY A 143 7.73 -7.24 6.56
N LYS A 144 8.27 -8.18 7.36
CA LYS A 144 9.46 -7.93 8.18
C LYS A 144 10.70 -7.71 7.32
N GLU A 145 10.96 -8.56 6.33
CA GLU A 145 12.10 -8.40 5.40
C GLU A 145 12.02 -7.05 4.65
N ALA A 146 10.84 -6.68 4.15
CA ALA A 146 10.62 -5.40 3.50
C ALA A 146 10.91 -4.21 4.44
N ALA A 147 10.43 -4.27 5.69
CA ALA A 147 10.68 -3.22 6.67
C ALA A 147 12.17 -3.07 7.03
N GLU A 148 12.87 -4.20 7.22
CA GLU A 148 14.31 -4.19 7.48
C GLU A 148 15.10 -3.59 6.31
N ASN A 149 14.74 -3.92 5.07
CA ASN A 149 15.38 -3.31 3.89
C ASN A 149 15.06 -1.82 3.75
N ILE A 150 13.86 -1.37 4.11
CA ILE A 150 13.55 0.06 4.20
C ILE A 150 14.47 0.74 5.22
N LEU A 151 14.63 0.18 6.43
CA LEU A 151 15.45 0.81 7.47
C LEU A 151 16.95 0.81 7.16
N LYS A 152 17.44 -0.09 6.30
CA LYS A 152 18.81 -0.02 5.78
C LYS A 152 19.01 1.21 4.87
N LEU A 153 17.97 1.60 4.12
CA LEU A 153 18.02 2.71 3.17
C LEU A 153 17.59 4.06 3.81
N ASP A 154 16.60 4.02 4.70
CA ASP A 154 16.04 5.13 5.44
C ASP A 154 15.80 4.69 6.90
N PRO A 155 16.81 4.82 7.77
CA PRO A 155 16.71 4.43 9.18
C PRO A 155 15.59 5.15 9.95
N CYS A 156 15.12 6.29 9.43
CA CYS A 156 14.11 7.13 10.05
C CYS A 156 12.69 6.82 9.57
N ASN A 157 12.51 5.75 8.78
CA ASN A 157 11.21 5.47 8.19
C ASN A 157 10.17 5.07 9.23
N SER A 158 9.22 5.98 9.52
CA SER A 158 8.19 5.78 10.55
C SER A 158 7.32 4.55 10.30
N ALA A 159 6.90 4.31 9.06
CA ALA A 159 6.03 3.19 8.72
C ALA A 159 6.72 1.83 8.94
N ALA A 160 8.00 1.71 8.55
CA ALA A 160 8.78 0.50 8.75
C ALA A 160 9.06 0.24 10.24
N LEU A 161 9.41 1.28 11.01
CA LEU A 161 9.62 1.17 12.46
C LEU A 161 8.35 0.70 13.20
N VAL A 162 7.20 1.30 12.88
CA VAL A 162 5.91 0.93 13.49
C VAL A 162 5.56 -0.52 13.16
N LEU A 163 5.71 -0.96 11.91
CA LEU A 163 5.38 -2.33 11.55
C LEU A 163 6.29 -3.33 12.27
N LEU A 164 7.61 -3.09 12.28
CA LEU A 164 8.54 -3.98 13.00
C LEU A 164 8.26 -4.01 14.49
N SER A 165 7.89 -2.88 15.10
CA SER A 165 7.49 -2.85 16.51
C SER A 165 6.26 -3.72 16.74
N ASN A 166 5.25 -3.66 15.87
CA ASN A 166 4.03 -4.45 16.01
C ASN A 166 4.29 -5.95 15.79
N ILE A 167 5.07 -6.31 14.75
CA ILE A 167 5.44 -7.71 14.45
C ILE A 167 6.24 -8.32 15.60
N ASN A 168 7.20 -7.58 16.16
CA ASN A 168 7.97 -8.07 17.31
C ASN A 168 7.13 -8.16 18.58
N ALA A 169 6.16 -7.27 18.78
CA ALA A 169 5.21 -7.37 19.90
C ALA A 169 4.34 -8.62 19.78
N SER A 170 3.78 -8.91 18.60
CA SER A 170 2.99 -10.13 18.37
C SER A 170 3.83 -11.41 18.51
N ALA A 171 5.13 -11.34 18.21
CA ALA A 171 6.05 -12.46 18.41
C ALA A 171 6.60 -12.56 19.86
N GLY A 172 6.21 -11.67 20.77
CA GLY A 172 6.69 -11.63 22.16
C GLY A 172 8.14 -11.15 22.33
N ASN A 173 8.75 -10.59 21.29
CA ASN A 173 10.14 -10.09 21.32
C ASN A 173 10.23 -8.66 21.88
N TRP A 174 9.89 -8.51 23.17
CA TRP A 174 9.81 -7.22 23.85
C TRP A 174 11.13 -6.44 23.88
N LYS A 175 12.27 -7.14 23.80
CA LYS A 175 13.59 -6.50 23.74
C LYS A 175 13.75 -5.66 22.47
N GLU A 176 13.37 -6.21 21.31
CA GLU A 176 13.44 -5.46 20.05
C GLU A 176 12.37 -4.38 19.98
N VAL A 177 11.18 -4.63 20.53
CA VAL A 177 10.12 -3.60 20.67
C VAL A 177 10.65 -2.39 21.46
N ALA A 178 11.29 -2.61 22.60
CA ALA A 178 11.86 -1.53 23.42
C ALA A 178 12.92 -0.74 22.64
N ARG A 179 13.79 -1.43 21.88
CA ARG A 179 14.81 -0.80 21.02
C ARG A 179 14.17 0.07 19.93
N LEU A 180 13.18 -0.46 19.22
CA LEU A 180 12.49 0.23 18.14
C LEU A 180 11.68 1.44 18.67
N ARG A 181 10.98 1.30 19.79
CA ARG A 181 10.27 2.41 20.43
C ARG A 181 11.22 3.52 20.91
N HIS A 182 12.39 3.15 21.44
CA HIS A 182 13.41 4.13 21.80
C HIS A 182 13.92 4.89 20.57
N LEU A 183 14.18 4.18 19.47
CA LEU A 183 14.60 4.77 18.20
C LEU A 183 13.54 5.72 17.63
N MET A 184 12.26 5.31 17.64
CA MET A 184 11.13 6.15 17.24
C MET A 184 11.05 7.44 18.08
N LYS A 185 11.28 7.36 19.39
CA LYS A 185 11.28 8.53 20.29
C LYS A 185 12.44 9.48 19.98
N GLN A 186 13.63 8.97 19.73
CA GLN A 186 14.80 9.79 19.34
C GLN A 186 14.56 10.53 18.01
N MET A 187 13.85 9.89 17.08
CA MET A 187 13.57 10.43 15.75
C MET A 187 12.35 11.37 15.71
N GLY A 188 11.69 11.60 16.85
CA GLY A 188 10.45 12.39 16.90
C GLY A 188 9.29 11.75 16.14
N VAL A 189 9.37 10.45 15.83
CA VAL A 189 8.27 9.69 15.23
C VAL A 189 7.20 9.50 16.30
N GLN A 190 6.25 10.43 16.35
CA GLN A 190 5.08 10.29 17.19
C GLN A 190 4.09 9.35 16.49
N LYS A 191 3.92 8.15 17.05
CA LYS A 191 2.71 7.37 16.81
C LYS A 191 1.57 8.23 17.36
N VAL A 192 0.80 8.89 16.50
CA VAL A 192 -0.44 9.53 16.95
C VAL A 192 -1.28 8.40 17.53
N PRO A 193 -1.52 8.35 18.85
CA PRO A 193 -2.34 7.31 19.42
C PRO A 193 -3.71 7.36 18.74
N GLY A 194 -4.39 6.22 18.64
CA GLY A 194 -5.76 6.23 18.12
C GLY A 194 -6.58 7.16 19.01
N GLN A 195 -7.16 8.21 18.45
CA GLN A 195 -7.93 9.17 19.23
C GLN A 195 -9.40 9.11 18.84
N SER A 196 -10.27 9.13 19.83
CA SER A 196 -11.69 9.42 19.66
C SER A 196 -12.00 10.70 20.42
N TRP A 197 -13.07 11.38 20.04
CA TRP A 197 -13.55 12.51 20.81
C TRP A 197 -15.07 12.54 20.81
N ILE A 198 -15.61 13.09 21.89
CA ILE A 198 -17.04 13.41 21.98
C ILE A 198 -17.18 14.88 22.33
N GLU A 199 -18.24 15.49 21.81
CA GLU A 199 -18.66 16.82 22.23
C GLU A 199 -19.80 16.66 23.23
N PHE A 200 -19.61 17.17 24.44
CA PHE A 200 -20.60 17.12 25.49
C PHE A 200 -20.61 18.44 26.25
N LYS A 201 -21.79 19.07 26.33
CA LYS A 201 -21.99 20.37 27.01
C LYS A 201 -20.97 21.43 26.54
N ASP A 202 -20.83 21.59 25.23
CA ASP A 202 -19.89 22.52 24.58
C ASP A 202 -18.41 22.30 24.95
N GLN A 203 -18.06 21.12 25.45
CA GLN A 203 -16.68 20.70 25.71
C GLN A 203 -16.32 19.49 24.85
N ILE A 204 -15.15 19.55 24.22
CA ILE A 204 -14.58 18.42 23.48
C ILE A 204 -13.76 17.59 24.45
N HIS A 205 -14.18 16.35 24.65
CA HIS A 205 -13.45 15.35 25.41
C HIS A 205 -12.71 14.44 24.43
N VAL A 206 -11.38 14.47 24.46
CA VAL A 206 -10.52 13.64 23.61
C VAL A 206 -10.00 12.46 24.43
N PHE A 207 -10.04 11.28 23.84
CA PHE A 207 -9.55 10.03 24.42
C PHE A 207 -8.49 9.44 23.51
N PHE A 208 -7.31 9.16 24.04
CA PHE A 208 -6.23 8.51 23.30
C PHE A 208 -6.15 7.03 23.67
N SER A 209 -5.79 6.17 22.71
CA SER A 209 -5.53 4.75 22.97
C SER A 209 -4.38 4.61 23.96
N GLU A 210 -4.56 3.81 25.00
CA GLU A 210 -3.59 3.60 26.09
C GLU A 210 -3.40 4.81 27.03
N ASP A 211 -4.26 5.84 26.95
CA ASP A 211 -4.22 7.02 27.84
C ASP A 211 -5.35 7.01 28.88
N SER A 212 -4.99 7.31 30.13
CA SER A 212 -5.89 7.43 31.28
C SER A 212 -5.91 8.84 31.89
N SER A 213 -5.34 9.82 31.20
CA SER A 213 -5.15 11.21 31.67
C SER A 213 -6.44 12.04 31.80
N HIS A 214 -7.57 11.54 31.31
CA HIS A 214 -8.84 12.26 31.39
C HIS A 214 -9.22 12.57 32.85
N PRO A 215 -9.64 13.80 33.20
CA PRO A 215 -9.94 14.19 34.59
C PRO A 215 -10.99 13.31 35.29
N GLU A 216 -11.87 12.70 34.50
CA GLU A 216 -12.92 11.78 34.98
C GLU A 216 -12.65 10.31 34.64
N SER A 217 -11.42 9.93 34.27
CA SER A 217 -11.07 8.58 33.84
C SER A 217 -11.53 7.51 34.82
N GLY A 218 -11.32 7.70 36.12
CA GLY A 218 -11.78 6.76 37.16
C GLY A 218 -13.26 6.43 37.07
N LYS A 219 -14.14 7.43 36.93
CA LYS A 219 -15.60 7.20 36.80
C LYS A 219 -15.96 6.51 35.50
N ILE A 220 -15.30 6.90 34.40
CA ILE A 220 -15.52 6.32 33.07
C ILE A 220 -15.20 4.82 33.10
N TYR A 221 -14.06 4.43 33.68
CA TYR A 221 -13.68 3.04 33.81
C TYR A 221 -14.61 2.24 34.74
N THR A 222 -15.09 2.83 35.84
CA THR A 222 -16.11 2.17 36.69
C THR A 222 -17.39 1.87 35.92
N VAL A 223 -17.89 2.82 35.11
CA VAL A 223 -19.10 2.58 34.29
C VAL A 223 -18.83 1.52 33.20
N LEU A 224 -17.64 1.53 32.61
CA LEU A 224 -17.22 0.49 31.64
C LEU A 224 -17.18 -0.91 32.28
N GLU A 225 -16.68 -1.04 33.50
CA GLU A 225 -16.68 -2.30 34.26
C GLU A 225 -18.11 -2.79 34.55
N ASP A 226 -18.99 -1.90 35.01
CA ASP A 226 -20.39 -2.25 35.27
C ASP A 226 -21.12 -2.69 33.99
N LEU A 227 -20.89 -2.00 32.88
CA LEU A 227 -21.45 -2.38 31.58
C LEU A 227 -20.90 -3.73 31.10
N TRP A 228 -19.60 -3.99 31.32
CA TRP A 228 -18.97 -5.25 30.99
C TRP A 228 -19.62 -6.42 31.75
N LEU A 229 -19.82 -6.27 33.06
CA LEU A 229 -20.50 -7.27 33.89
C LEU A 229 -21.95 -7.51 33.40
N GLN A 230 -22.68 -6.46 33.06
CA GLN A 230 -24.02 -6.59 32.49
C GLN A 230 -24.02 -7.33 31.15
N MET A 231 -23.02 -7.10 30.29
CA MET A 231 -22.90 -7.81 29.01
C MET A 231 -22.67 -9.30 29.23
N LEU A 232 -21.81 -9.68 30.19
CA LEU A 232 -21.57 -11.08 30.55
C LEU A 232 -22.84 -11.76 31.08
N ASP A 233 -23.59 -11.08 31.95
CA ASP A 233 -24.87 -11.59 32.49
C ASP A 233 -25.93 -11.83 31.39
N HIS A 234 -25.86 -11.07 30.29
CA HIS A 234 -26.74 -11.22 29.12
C HIS A 234 -26.21 -12.19 28.05
N GLY A 235 -25.17 -12.98 28.38
CA GLY A 235 -24.66 -14.05 27.53
C GLY A 235 -23.67 -13.60 26.46
N TYR A 236 -23.05 -12.43 26.60
CA TYR A 236 -21.90 -12.06 25.78
C TYR A 236 -20.73 -13.03 26.06
N ASP A 237 -20.25 -13.73 25.02
CA ASP A 237 -19.07 -14.60 25.08
C ASP A 237 -17.85 -13.89 24.45
N PRO A 238 -16.89 -13.42 25.28
CA PRO A 238 -15.70 -12.72 24.78
C PRO A 238 -14.82 -13.59 23.86
N CYS A 239 -14.90 -14.92 23.98
CA CYS A 239 -14.05 -15.87 23.25
C CYS A 239 -14.43 -16.03 21.77
N GLN A 240 -15.62 -15.60 21.34
CA GLN A 240 -15.99 -15.58 19.91
C GLN A 240 -15.44 -14.36 19.15
N SER A 241 -14.89 -13.36 19.86
CA SER A 241 -14.30 -12.17 19.26
C SER A 241 -12.81 -12.06 19.59
N GLU A 242 -11.95 -12.59 18.72
CA GLU A 242 -10.48 -12.66 18.87
C GLU A 242 -9.74 -11.33 19.13
N LYS A 243 -10.42 -10.18 19.23
CA LYS A 243 -9.79 -8.85 19.32
C LYS A 243 -9.79 -8.22 20.71
N MET A 244 -10.48 -8.78 21.71
CA MET A 244 -10.70 -8.07 22.98
C MET A 244 -9.95 -8.65 24.20
N LEU A 245 -9.31 -9.83 24.08
CA LEU A 245 -8.51 -10.44 25.15
C LEU A 245 -7.14 -9.77 25.36
N LEU A 246 -6.71 -8.89 24.47
CA LEU A 246 -5.42 -8.19 24.59
C LEU A 246 -5.46 -7.02 25.58
N ILE A 247 -6.60 -6.33 25.72
CA ILE A 247 -6.70 -5.12 26.55
C ILE A 247 -6.68 -5.45 28.05
N THR A 248 -7.29 -6.57 28.46
CA THR A 248 -7.32 -6.97 29.88
C THR A 248 -5.98 -7.51 30.36
N SER A 249 -5.21 -8.19 29.50
CA SER A 249 -3.91 -8.74 29.89
C SER A 249 -2.80 -7.68 30.04
N GLU A 250 -2.94 -6.51 29.40
CA GLU A 250 -2.00 -5.40 29.52
C GLU A 250 -2.26 -4.53 30.77
N LEU A 251 -3.53 -4.34 31.15
CA LEU A 251 -3.90 -3.55 32.34
C LEU A 251 -3.55 -4.25 33.66
N GLU A 252 -3.63 -5.59 33.72
CA GLU A 252 -3.26 -6.33 34.94
C GLU A 252 -1.76 -6.54 35.10
N LYS A 253 -0.96 -6.45 34.03
CA LYS A 253 0.48 -6.73 34.09
C LYS A 253 1.35 -5.53 34.39
N HIS A 254 0.91 -4.32 34.07
CA HIS A 254 1.72 -3.11 34.26
C HIS A 254 0.92 -2.07 35.04
N GLY A 255 0.94 -2.19 36.37
CA GLY A 255 0.72 -1.03 37.23
C GLY A 255 1.84 -0.01 37.04
N PHE A 256 1.73 0.80 35.99
CA PHE A 256 2.44 2.05 35.69
C PHE A 256 1.62 2.87 34.68
#